data_AF-A9IN78-F1
#
_entry.id   AF-A9IN78-F1
#
_cell.length_a   1.000
_cell.length_b   1.000
_cell.length_c   1.000
_cell.angle_alpha   90.00
_cell.angle_beta   90.00
_cell.angle_gamma   90.00
#
_symmetry.space_group_name_H-M   'P 1'
#
loop_
_entity.id
_entity.type
_entity.pdbx_description
1 polymer ?
#
loop_
_entity_poly.entity_id
_entity_poly.type
_entity_poly.pdbx_seq_one_letter_code
_entity_poly.pdbx_strand_id
1 'polypeptide(L)'
;MTAMTILRHPLPRHRLLRRLLPAALCIGVLASCSSLNSMMGGSSEQDALKALKWTYAADGVQIALMADPHLNQSTDQPHTLALTVVQMADPNAFTAATANSAKLTTLLLADSPPPGMLALNRVFVSPGEQRTITLARVEKAQYVGLAAGYYHLDPARSARLYRIGVEVNSSGIIVTTRQAAPEPLKIDLRLGASGIQESPGAGAPPVTLTKPKAGPVPPPAPAPAPAPAPAPAPAPAPAQQP
;
A
#
# COMPACT_ATOMS: atom_id res chain seq x y z
N MET A 1 24.74 75.92 49.24
CA MET A 1 25.11 74.64 49.85
C MET A 1 25.08 73.55 48.79
N THR A 2 26.27 73.06 48.45
CA THR A 2 26.61 71.66 48.13
C THR A 2 25.88 70.94 46.97
N ALA A 3 26.66 70.78 45.89
CA ALA A 3 26.75 69.69 44.91
C ALA A 3 25.68 68.57 44.87
N MET A 4 25.23 68.23 43.65
CA MET A 4 25.28 66.82 43.21
C MET A 4 25.34 66.67 41.69
N THR A 5 26.49 66.17 41.23
CA THR A 5 26.80 65.67 39.88
C THR A 5 26.04 64.39 39.59
N ILE A 6 25.36 64.27 38.44
CA ILE A 6 25.06 62.95 37.83
C ILE A 6 25.35 62.99 36.33
N LEU A 7 26.41 62.26 36.00
CA LEU A 7 26.97 61.91 34.71
C LEU A 7 26.00 61.00 33.92
N ARG A 8 25.67 61.31 32.66
CA ARG A 8 25.05 60.35 31.73
C ARG A 8 25.97 60.15 30.52
N HIS A 9 26.59 58.97 30.45
CA HIS A 9 27.30 58.47 29.27
C HIS A 9 26.33 57.78 28.31
N PRO A 10 26.47 57.93 26.98
CA PRO A 10 25.74 57.13 26.00
C PRO A 10 26.42 55.76 25.78
N LEU A 11 25.63 54.69 25.77
CA LEU A 11 26.09 53.33 25.45
C LEU A 11 26.23 53.12 23.93
N PRO A 12 27.22 52.33 23.45
CA PRO A 12 27.50 52.13 22.03
C PRO A 12 26.61 51.05 21.37
N ARG A 13 26.05 51.36 20.20
CA ARG A 13 25.08 50.57 19.41
C ARG A 13 25.65 49.36 18.62
N HIS A 14 26.91 48.96 18.80
CA HIS A 14 27.58 48.05 17.84
C HIS A 14 27.69 46.56 18.23
N ARG A 15 26.97 46.07 19.26
CA ARG A 15 27.15 44.69 19.75
C ARG A 15 26.02 43.70 19.46
N LEU A 16 25.02 44.04 18.65
CA LEU A 16 23.93 43.09 18.33
C LEU A 16 24.04 42.38 16.96
N LEU A 17 24.93 42.80 16.06
CA LEU A 17 24.97 42.24 14.70
C LEU A 17 25.99 41.11 14.47
N ARG A 18 26.67 40.61 15.53
CA ARG A 18 27.79 39.66 15.38
C ARG A 18 27.64 38.38 16.21
N ARG A 19 26.40 37.94 16.46
CA ARG A 19 26.11 36.66 17.14
C ARG A 19 25.11 35.76 16.40
N LEU A 20 24.83 36.04 15.12
CA LEU A 20 23.93 35.23 14.30
C LEU A 20 24.66 34.44 13.19
N LEU A 21 25.97 34.19 13.32
CA LEU A 21 26.74 33.51 12.26
C LEU A 21 27.17 32.04 12.49
N PRO A 22 27.13 31.40 13.69
CA PRO A 22 27.56 30.00 13.78
C PRO A 22 26.42 28.97 13.75
N ALA A 23 25.14 29.37 13.76
CA ALA A 23 24.01 28.42 13.83
C ALA A 23 23.42 28.04 12.45
N ALA A 24 23.79 28.74 11.38
CA ALA A 24 23.29 28.47 10.03
C ALA A 24 24.08 27.39 9.26
N LEU A 25 25.24 26.96 9.78
CA LEU A 25 26.15 26.06 9.05
C LEU A 25 25.87 24.55 9.26
N CYS A 26 25.21 24.15 10.36
CA CYS A 26 25.00 22.74 10.67
C CYS A 26 23.66 22.17 10.17
N ILE A 27 22.72 23.00 9.71
CA ILE A 27 21.40 22.55 9.23
C ILE A 27 21.42 22.19 7.73
N GLY A 28 22.48 22.54 7.00
CA GLY A 28 22.62 22.24 5.57
C GLY A 28 23.12 20.83 5.21
N VAL A 29 23.65 20.06 6.16
CA VAL A 29 24.42 18.83 5.85
C VAL A 29 23.56 17.57 5.67
N LEU A 30 22.29 17.58 6.09
CA LEU A 30 21.41 16.40 5.95
C LEU A 30 20.53 16.43 4.70
N ALA A 31 20.36 17.58 4.05
CA ALA A 31 19.65 17.70 2.78
C ALA A 31 20.57 17.50 1.55
N SER A 32 21.89 17.42 1.75
CA SER A 32 22.88 17.37 0.67
C SER A 32 23.18 15.98 0.13
N CYS A 33 22.81 14.88 0.80
CA CYS A 33 23.16 13.54 0.32
C CYS A 33 22.49 13.21 -1.03
N SER A 34 21.24 13.64 -1.23
CA SER A 34 20.53 13.45 -2.49
C SER A 34 21.12 14.32 -3.61
N SER A 35 21.47 15.58 -3.29
CA SER A 35 22.08 16.51 -4.24
C SER A 35 23.48 16.07 -4.67
N LEU A 36 24.29 15.53 -3.75
CA LEU A 36 25.61 14.99 -4.06
C LEU A 36 25.52 13.71 -4.90
N ASN A 37 24.55 12.83 -4.62
CA ASN A 37 24.30 11.65 -5.46
C ASN A 37 23.91 12.07 -6.89
N SER A 38 23.02 13.05 -7.05
CA SER A 38 22.63 13.58 -8.36
C SER A 38 23.76 14.32 -9.07
N MET A 39 24.59 15.10 -8.35
CA MET A 39 25.77 15.75 -8.92
C MET A 39 26.85 14.76 -9.36
N MET A 40 26.92 13.57 -8.74
CA MET A 40 27.81 12.47 -9.15
C MET A 40 27.16 11.49 -10.15
N GLY A 41 25.98 11.81 -10.70
CA GLY A 41 25.33 11.02 -11.76
C GLY A 41 24.38 9.92 -11.30
N GLY A 42 24.06 9.84 -10.00
CA GLY A 42 23.07 8.91 -9.44
C GLY A 42 21.63 9.41 -9.57
N SER A 43 20.65 8.49 -9.51
CA SER A 43 19.22 8.81 -9.66
C SER A 43 18.43 8.71 -8.35
N SER A 44 17.40 9.56 -8.22
CA SER A 44 16.47 9.50 -7.08
C SER A 44 15.38 8.45 -7.30
N GLU A 45 14.68 8.08 -6.23
CA GLU A 45 13.49 7.21 -6.32
C GLU A 45 12.40 7.86 -7.16
N GLN A 46 12.22 9.18 -7.03
CA GLN A 46 11.28 9.94 -7.84
C GLN A 46 11.63 9.88 -9.34
N ASP A 47 12.92 9.91 -9.69
CA ASP A 47 13.36 9.79 -11.09
C ASP A 47 13.09 8.39 -11.63
N ALA A 48 13.34 7.35 -10.81
CA ALA A 48 13.03 5.97 -11.14
C ALA A 48 11.52 5.77 -11.37
N LEU A 49 10.67 6.31 -10.50
CA LEU A 49 9.21 6.24 -10.64
C LEU A 49 8.69 7.04 -11.85
N LYS A 50 9.30 8.19 -12.17
CA LYS A 50 8.97 8.96 -13.39
C LYS A 50 9.37 8.22 -14.67
N ALA A 51 10.49 7.49 -14.62
CA ALA A 51 10.98 6.70 -15.74
C ALA A 51 10.30 5.33 -15.87
N LEU A 52 9.45 4.94 -14.90
CA LEU A 52 8.73 3.67 -14.87
C LEU A 52 7.94 3.44 -16.16
N LYS A 53 8.15 2.28 -16.77
CA LYS A 53 7.39 1.83 -17.93
C LYS A 53 6.54 0.62 -17.56
N TRP A 54 5.24 0.72 -17.79
CA TRP A 54 4.30 -0.39 -17.62
C TRP A 54 4.33 -1.30 -18.85
N THR A 55 5.42 -2.04 -19.03
CA THR A 55 5.59 -3.02 -20.12
C THR A 55 4.76 -4.27 -19.88
N TYR A 56 4.59 -5.10 -20.92
CA TYR A 56 3.99 -6.43 -20.80
C TYR A 56 4.78 -7.33 -19.84
N ALA A 57 4.09 -8.21 -19.11
CA ALA A 57 4.70 -9.28 -18.32
C ALA A 57 3.84 -10.55 -18.38
N ALA A 58 4.42 -11.70 -18.74
CA ALA A 58 3.66 -12.93 -19.00
C ALA A 58 2.97 -13.54 -17.76
N ASP A 59 3.52 -13.29 -16.58
CA ASP A 59 3.09 -13.79 -15.27
C ASP A 59 2.73 -12.65 -14.30
N GLY A 60 2.38 -11.49 -14.85
CA GLY A 60 2.20 -10.25 -14.09
C GLY A 60 0.94 -10.20 -13.20
N VAL A 61 0.02 -11.16 -13.33
CA VAL A 61 -1.13 -11.32 -12.41
C VAL A 61 -1.29 -12.79 -12.05
N GLN A 62 -1.28 -13.10 -10.76
CA GLN A 62 -1.43 -14.45 -10.20
C GLN A 62 -2.55 -14.45 -9.17
N ILE A 63 -3.56 -15.28 -9.40
CA ILE A 63 -4.74 -15.38 -8.52
C ILE A 63 -4.79 -16.79 -7.95
N ALA A 64 -4.50 -16.92 -6.66
CA ALA A 64 -4.74 -18.15 -5.91
C ALA A 64 -6.23 -18.21 -5.54
N LEU A 65 -7.00 -18.95 -6.33
CA LEU A 65 -8.45 -19.04 -6.21
C LEU A 65 -8.85 -20.21 -5.31
N MET A 66 -9.74 -19.94 -4.36
CA MET A 66 -10.38 -20.97 -3.53
C MET A 66 -11.87 -20.66 -3.40
N ALA A 67 -12.70 -21.56 -3.93
CA ALA A 67 -14.15 -21.49 -3.87
C ALA A 67 -14.74 -22.34 -2.75
N ASP A 68 -15.75 -21.81 -2.08
CA ASP A 68 -16.53 -22.53 -1.08
C ASP A 68 -17.32 -23.69 -1.73
N PRO A 69 -17.51 -24.84 -1.07
CA PRO A 69 -18.41 -25.88 -1.55
C PRO A 69 -19.86 -25.40 -1.76
N HIS A 70 -20.27 -24.35 -1.05
CA HIS A 70 -21.58 -23.69 -1.20
C HIS A 70 -21.49 -22.45 -2.11
N LEU A 71 -20.53 -22.38 -3.04
CA LEU A 71 -20.32 -21.24 -3.94
C LEU A 71 -21.62 -20.77 -4.61
N ASN A 72 -21.82 -19.45 -4.65
CA ASN A 72 -22.93 -18.82 -5.36
C ASN A 72 -24.30 -19.47 -5.04
N GLN A 73 -24.56 -19.67 -3.76
CA GLN A 73 -25.74 -20.38 -3.28
C GLN A 73 -27.02 -19.59 -3.57
N SER A 74 -27.96 -20.25 -4.23
CA SER A 74 -29.33 -19.77 -4.42
C SER A 74 -30.28 -20.91 -4.14
N THR A 75 -31.30 -20.69 -3.31
CA THR A 75 -32.26 -21.73 -2.90
C THR A 75 -31.55 -23.01 -2.42
N ASP A 76 -30.52 -22.82 -1.58
CA ASP A 76 -29.71 -23.90 -0.98
C ASP A 76 -28.96 -24.82 -1.96
N GLN A 77 -28.81 -24.40 -3.22
CA GLN A 77 -27.99 -25.09 -4.20
C GLN A 77 -26.78 -24.25 -4.61
N PRO A 78 -25.56 -24.81 -4.58
CA PRO A 78 -24.38 -24.13 -5.10
C PRO A 78 -24.37 -24.11 -6.62
N HIS A 79 -23.81 -23.05 -7.20
CA HIS A 79 -23.75 -22.87 -8.65
C HIS A 79 -22.35 -22.46 -9.09
N THR A 80 -22.01 -22.81 -10.34
CA THR A 80 -20.82 -22.26 -11.00
C THR A 80 -20.91 -20.74 -11.07
N LEU A 81 -19.80 -20.07 -10.80
CA LEU A 81 -19.67 -18.62 -10.80
C LEU A 81 -18.83 -18.17 -11.99
N ALA A 82 -19.30 -17.16 -12.73
CA ALA A 82 -18.46 -16.45 -13.69
C ALA A 82 -17.62 -15.39 -12.96
N LEU A 83 -16.29 -15.48 -13.08
CA LEU A 83 -15.34 -14.48 -12.60
C LEU A 83 -14.75 -13.77 -13.82
N THR A 84 -14.97 -12.46 -13.90
CA THR A 84 -14.39 -11.60 -14.93
C THR A 84 -13.23 -10.82 -14.33
N VAL A 85 -12.04 -11.01 -14.88
CA VAL A 85 -10.81 -10.29 -14.53
C VAL A 85 -10.57 -9.24 -15.60
N VAL A 86 -10.43 -7.98 -15.20
CA VAL A 86 -10.17 -6.87 -16.13
C VAL A 86 -8.93 -6.11 -15.72
N GLN A 87 -8.17 -5.65 -16.72
CA GLN A 87 -6.98 -4.85 -16.49
C GLN A 87 -7.18 -3.45 -17.05
N MET A 88 -6.65 -2.43 -16.39
CA MET A 88 -6.81 -1.04 -16.80
C MET A 88 -5.67 -0.14 -16.34
N ALA A 89 -5.53 1.01 -17.01
CA ALA A 89 -4.59 2.05 -16.61
C ALA A 89 -5.17 2.97 -15.52
N ASP A 90 -6.48 3.20 -15.53
CA ASP A 90 -7.20 4.10 -14.63
C ASP A 90 -8.34 3.35 -13.93
N PRO A 91 -8.51 3.50 -12.61
CA PRO A 91 -9.48 2.73 -11.84
C PRO A 91 -10.93 3.17 -12.04
N ASN A 92 -11.17 4.39 -12.55
CA ASN A 92 -12.51 4.97 -12.65
C ASN A 92 -13.40 4.17 -13.61
N ALA A 93 -12.81 3.57 -14.65
CA ALA A 93 -13.54 2.72 -15.58
C ALA A 93 -14.18 1.51 -14.88
N PHE A 94 -13.45 0.89 -13.93
CA PHE A 94 -14.01 -0.19 -13.12
C PHE A 94 -15.04 0.31 -12.13
N THR A 95 -14.76 1.40 -11.42
CA THR A 95 -15.71 2.00 -10.48
C THR A 95 -17.05 2.32 -11.15
N ALA A 96 -17.03 2.84 -12.38
CA ALA A 96 -18.23 3.09 -13.17
C ALA A 96 -18.91 1.78 -13.62
N ALA A 97 -18.13 0.78 -14.02
CA ALA A 97 -18.63 -0.54 -14.43
C ALA A 97 -19.22 -1.37 -13.27
N THR A 98 -18.88 -1.04 -12.02
CA THR A 98 -19.40 -1.72 -10.82
C THR A 98 -20.22 -0.80 -9.93
N ALA A 99 -20.73 0.31 -10.47
CA ALA A 99 -21.48 1.30 -9.68
C ALA A 99 -22.84 0.79 -9.17
N ASN A 100 -23.44 -0.18 -9.87
CA ASN A 100 -24.70 -0.83 -9.51
C ASN A 100 -24.81 -2.19 -10.21
N SER A 101 -25.86 -2.94 -9.89
CA SER A 101 -26.11 -4.28 -10.43
C SER A 101 -26.20 -4.30 -11.96
N ALA A 102 -26.91 -3.36 -12.59
CA ALA A 102 -27.05 -3.31 -14.05
C ALA A 102 -25.71 -3.08 -14.77
N LYS A 103 -24.87 -2.18 -14.24
CA LYS A 103 -23.52 -1.95 -14.76
C LYS A 103 -22.63 -3.18 -14.58
N LEU A 104 -22.69 -3.81 -13.41
CA LEU A 104 -21.96 -5.03 -13.11
C LEU A 104 -22.36 -6.17 -14.08
N THR A 105 -23.67 -6.35 -14.33
CA THR A 105 -24.16 -7.31 -15.34
C THR A 105 -23.60 -7.03 -16.73
N THR A 106 -23.56 -5.76 -17.13
CA THR A 106 -22.99 -5.37 -18.43
C THR A 106 -21.52 -5.78 -18.53
N LEU A 107 -20.74 -5.56 -17.47
CA LEU A 107 -19.33 -6.00 -17.41
C LEU A 107 -19.20 -7.52 -17.46
N LEU A 108 -20.05 -8.24 -16.72
CA LEU A 108 -20.04 -9.71 -16.66
C LEU A 108 -20.44 -10.38 -17.98
N LEU A 109 -21.23 -9.70 -18.82
CA LEU A 109 -21.67 -10.18 -20.13
C LEU A 109 -20.80 -9.70 -21.29
N ALA A 110 -19.84 -8.80 -21.05
CA ALA A 110 -19.01 -8.25 -22.13
C ALA A 110 -18.11 -9.32 -22.76
N ASP A 111 -18.10 -9.42 -24.08
CA ASP A 111 -17.25 -10.34 -24.83
C ASP A 111 -15.85 -9.76 -25.15
N SER A 112 -15.70 -8.45 -24.99
CA SER A 112 -14.44 -7.72 -25.22
C SER A 112 -14.24 -6.66 -24.15
N PRO A 113 -13.01 -6.14 -23.96
CA PRO A 113 -12.74 -5.12 -22.95
C PRO A 113 -13.61 -3.86 -23.18
N PRO A 114 -14.45 -3.47 -22.20
CA PRO A 114 -15.22 -2.23 -22.28
C PRO A 114 -14.30 -0.99 -22.36
N PRO A 115 -14.83 0.18 -22.78
CA PRO A 115 -14.08 1.42 -22.78
C PRO A 115 -13.39 1.72 -21.43
N GLY A 116 -12.10 2.06 -21.49
CA GLY A 116 -11.27 2.30 -20.32
C GLY A 116 -10.59 1.04 -19.74
N MET A 117 -10.94 -0.15 -20.24
CA MET A 117 -10.28 -1.41 -19.90
C MET A 117 -9.35 -1.85 -21.04
N LEU A 118 -8.21 -2.42 -20.68
CA LEU A 118 -7.16 -2.86 -21.60
C LEU A 118 -7.29 -4.36 -21.93
N ALA A 119 -7.78 -5.15 -20.99
CA ALA A 119 -7.99 -6.57 -21.15
C ALA A 119 -9.19 -7.05 -20.33
N LEU A 120 -9.79 -8.15 -20.79
CA LEU A 120 -10.90 -8.84 -20.15
C LEU A 120 -10.66 -10.34 -20.30
N ASN A 121 -10.68 -11.06 -19.18
CA ASN A 121 -10.57 -12.51 -19.12
C ASN A 121 -11.72 -13.04 -18.27
N ARG A 122 -12.50 -13.96 -18.83
CA ARG A 122 -13.58 -14.63 -18.09
C ARG A 122 -13.18 -16.05 -17.76
N VAL A 123 -13.36 -16.43 -16.51
CA VAL A 123 -13.14 -17.79 -16.02
C VAL A 123 -14.40 -18.26 -15.31
N PHE A 124 -14.71 -19.54 -15.48
CA PHE A 124 -15.79 -20.19 -14.74
C PHE A 124 -15.19 -20.97 -13.58
N VAL A 125 -15.86 -20.88 -12.43
CA VAL A 125 -15.39 -21.43 -11.15
C VAL A 125 -16.48 -22.34 -10.61
N SER A 126 -16.13 -23.60 -10.38
CA SER A 126 -17.04 -24.60 -9.82
C SER A 126 -17.04 -24.54 -8.28
N PRO A 127 -18.13 -24.97 -7.63
CA PRO A 127 -18.16 -25.09 -6.17
C PRO A 127 -17.02 -26.00 -5.66
N GLY A 128 -16.34 -25.57 -4.60
CA GLY A 128 -15.19 -26.29 -4.01
C GLY A 128 -13.89 -26.24 -4.83
N GLU A 129 -13.86 -25.57 -5.98
CA GLU A 129 -12.68 -25.51 -6.85
C GLU A 129 -11.52 -24.72 -6.19
N GLN A 130 -10.30 -25.24 -6.34
CA GLN A 130 -9.08 -24.58 -5.92
C GLN A 130 -8.03 -24.66 -7.03
N ARG A 131 -7.52 -23.52 -7.49
CA ARG A 131 -6.47 -23.45 -8.51
C ARG A 131 -5.77 -22.10 -8.53
N THR A 132 -4.59 -22.06 -9.13
CA THR A 132 -3.93 -20.79 -9.47
C THR A 132 -4.26 -20.41 -10.90
N ILE A 133 -4.66 -19.15 -11.11
CA ILE A 133 -4.86 -18.55 -12.42
C ILE A 133 -3.69 -17.60 -12.66
N THR A 134 -2.94 -17.84 -13.73
CA THR A 134 -1.85 -16.96 -14.18
C THR A 134 -2.29 -16.23 -15.43
N LEU A 135 -2.24 -14.90 -15.39
CA LEU A 135 -2.56 -14.03 -16.51
C LEU A 135 -1.38 -13.12 -16.80
N ALA A 136 -1.17 -12.83 -18.08
CA ALA A 136 -0.23 -11.81 -18.48
C ALA A 136 -0.75 -10.42 -18.08
N ARG A 137 0.11 -9.58 -17.53
CA ARG A 137 -0.14 -8.15 -17.38
C ARG A 137 0.04 -7.48 -18.74
N VAL A 138 -1.02 -6.92 -19.28
CA VAL A 138 -0.96 -6.19 -20.56
C VAL A 138 -0.22 -4.86 -20.38
N GLU A 139 0.30 -4.32 -21.48
CA GLU A 139 0.97 -3.02 -21.45
C GLU A 139 0.04 -1.94 -20.91
N LYS A 140 0.61 -1.01 -20.13
CA LYS A 140 -0.08 0.12 -19.48
C LYS A 140 -1.05 -0.27 -18.34
N ALA A 141 -1.26 -1.55 -18.06
CA ALA A 141 -2.09 -1.98 -16.94
C ALA A 141 -1.43 -1.65 -15.60
N GLN A 142 -2.15 -0.89 -14.76
CA GLN A 142 -1.74 -0.49 -13.40
C GLN A 142 -2.73 -0.99 -12.34
N TYR A 143 -3.93 -1.40 -12.77
CA TYR A 143 -5.00 -1.88 -11.91
C TYR A 143 -5.61 -3.16 -12.47
N VAL A 144 -6.07 -4.02 -11.56
CA VAL A 144 -6.81 -5.25 -11.85
C VAL A 144 -8.14 -5.22 -11.11
N GLY A 145 -9.24 -5.31 -11.85
CA GLY A 145 -10.58 -5.45 -11.31
C GLY A 145 -11.06 -6.89 -11.40
N LEU A 146 -11.70 -7.38 -10.34
CA LEU A 146 -12.38 -8.67 -10.28
C LEU A 146 -13.87 -8.44 -10.14
N ALA A 147 -14.67 -9.01 -11.05
CA ALA A 147 -16.13 -8.98 -10.99
C ALA A 147 -16.67 -10.42 -10.99
N ALA A 148 -17.34 -10.79 -9.91
CA ALA A 148 -17.95 -12.09 -9.71
C ALA A 148 -19.47 -12.05 -9.99
N GLY A 149 -19.97 -12.97 -10.79
CA GLY A 149 -21.39 -13.06 -11.15
C GLY A 149 -22.26 -13.76 -10.10
N TYR A 150 -22.27 -13.26 -8.86
CA TYR A 150 -23.13 -13.79 -7.80
C TYR A 150 -24.62 -13.55 -8.11
N TYR A 151 -25.48 -14.44 -7.65
CA TYR A 151 -26.94 -14.40 -7.92
C TYR A 151 -27.60 -13.05 -7.59
N HIS A 152 -27.22 -12.43 -6.47
CA HIS A 152 -27.79 -11.15 -6.03
C HIS A 152 -27.17 -9.92 -6.72
N LEU A 153 -26.09 -10.09 -7.51
CA LEU A 153 -25.41 -9.03 -8.27
C LEU A 153 -25.13 -7.74 -7.47
N ASP A 154 -24.72 -7.90 -6.22
CA ASP A 154 -24.41 -6.78 -5.32
C ASP A 154 -22.94 -6.39 -5.51
N PRO A 155 -22.62 -5.20 -6.05
CA PRO A 155 -21.24 -4.82 -6.33
C PRO A 155 -20.35 -4.82 -5.08
N ALA A 156 -20.87 -4.47 -3.90
CA ALA A 156 -20.08 -4.43 -2.67
C ALA A 156 -19.53 -5.81 -2.30
N ARG A 157 -20.27 -6.87 -2.63
CA ARG A 157 -19.90 -8.27 -2.37
C ARG A 157 -19.25 -8.96 -3.56
N SER A 158 -19.40 -8.39 -4.76
CA SER A 158 -19.09 -9.06 -6.02
C SER A 158 -17.91 -8.45 -6.77
N ALA A 159 -17.46 -7.25 -6.38
CA ALA A 159 -16.37 -6.55 -7.06
C ALA A 159 -15.19 -6.27 -6.12
N ARG A 160 -13.95 -6.46 -6.63
CA ARG A 160 -12.72 -6.05 -5.94
C ARG A 160 -11.78 -5.36 -6.93
N LEU A 161 -11.09 -4.33 -6.47
CA LEU A 161 -10.13 -3.57 -7.27
C LEU A 161 -8.77 -3.63 -6.57
N TYR A 162 -7.74 -4.00 -7.33
CA TYR A 162 -6.36 -4.10 -6.87
C TYR A 162 -5.49 -3.15 -7.68
N ARG A 163 -4.52 -2.53 -7.00
CA ARG A 163 -3.46 -1.76 -7.64
C ARG A 163 -2.21 -2.63 -7.76
N ILE A 164 -1.54 -2.57 -8.89
CA ILE A 164 -0.28 -3.26 -9.11
C ILE A 164 0.84 -2.47 -8.44
N GLY A 165 1.65 -3.18 -7.63
CA GLY A 165 2.80 -2.60 -6.93
C GLY A 165 3.93 -2.21 -7.88
N VAL A 166 4.82 -1.37 -7.38
CA VAL A 166 6.06 -0.99 -8.06
C VAL A 166 7.20 -1.17 -7.08
N GLU A 167 8.21 -1.93 -7.48
CA GLU A 167 9.43 -2.12 -6.72
C GLU A 167 10.52 -1.19 -7.26
N VAL A 168 11.31 -0.58 -6.37
CA VAL A 168 12.43 0.28 -6.72
C VAL A 168 13.73 -0.39 -6.28
N ASN A 169 14.46 -0.92 -7.25
CA ASN A 169 15.78 -1.51 -7.02
C ASN A 169 16.84 -0.42 -7.00
N SER A 170 17.77 -0.51 -6.04
CA SER A 170 18.92 0.40 -5.91
C SER A 170 20.22 -0.35 -6.15
N SER A 171 21.16 0.24 -6.88
CA SER A 171 22.48 -0.34 -7.17
C SER A 171 23.58 0.70 -7.02
N GLY A 172 24.76 0.26 -6.56
CA GLY A 172 25.98 1.08 -6.42
C GLY A 172 26.31 1.48 -4.97
N ILE A 173 27.59 1.41 -4.63
CA ILE A 173 28.11 1.66 -3.26
C ILE A 173 28.47 3.14 -3.04
N ILE A 174 28.91 3.83 -4.10
CA ILE A 174 29.38 5.23 -4.06
C ILE A 174 28.40 6.18 -4.77
N VAL A 175 27.84 5.74 -5.91
CA VAL A 175 26.78 6.43 -6.66
C VAL A 175 25.59 5.49 -6.76
N THR A 176 24.47 5.85 -6.17
CA THR A 176 23.26 5.03 -6.17
C THR A 176 22.43 5.35 -7.42
N THR A 177 22.23 4.33 -8.25
CA THR A 177 21.25 4.34 -9.35
C THR A 177 20.04 3.55 -8.92
N ARG A 178 18.85 4.08 -9.20
CA ARG A 178 17.56 3.46 -8.90
C ARG A 178 16.78 3.14 -10.17
N GLN A 179 16.12 1.99 -10.19
CA GLN A 179 15.26 1.54 -11.28
C GLN A 179 13.94 1.04 -10.71
N ALA A 180 12.83 1.57 -11.22
CA ALA A 180 11.49 1.15 -10.84
C ALA A 180 10.93 0.17 -11.86
N ALA A 181 10.32 -0.93 -11.40
CA ALA A 181 9.64 -1.89 -12.25
C ALA A 181 8.31 -2.33 -11.61
N PRO A 182 7.26 -2.63 -12.41
CA PRO A 182 6.03 -3.18 -11.87
C PRO A 182 6.27 -4.58 -11.27
N GLU A 183 5.72 -4.82 -10.08
CA GLU A 183 5.76 -6.13 -9.43
C GLU A 183 4.62 -7.03 -9.94
N PRO A 184 4.81 -8.36 -10.06
CA PRO A 184 3.71 -9.30 -10.27
C PRO A 184 2.66 -9.18 -9.16
N LEU A 185 1.40 -8.95 -9.54
CA LEU A 185 0.30 -8.86 -8.58
C LEU A 185 -0.15 -10.25 -8.14
N LYS A 186 -0.06 -10.55 -6.84
CA LYS A 186 -0.53 -11.78 -6.22
C LYS A 186 -1.81 -11.53 -5.42
N ILE A 187 -2.87 -12.29 -5.71
CA ILE A 187 -4.19 -12.18 -5.09
C ILE A 187 -4.61 -13.53 -4.51
N ASP A 188 -4.88 -13.58 -3.21
CA ASP A 188 -5.48 -14.75 -2.55
C ASP A 188 -7.01 -14.64 -2.57
N LEU A 189 -7.65 -15.08 -3.65
CA LEU A 189 -9.08 -14.88 -3.87
C LEU A 189 -9.94 -15.97 -3.22
N ARG A 190 -10.73 -15.57 -2.22
CA ARG A 190 -11.72 -16.43 -1.55
C ARG A 190 -13.14 -16.14 -2.05
N LEU A 191 -13.75 -17.12 -2.69
CA LEU A 191 -15.12 -17.00 -3.22
C LEU A 191 -16.08 -17.76 -2.29
N GLY A 192 -16.86 -17.02 -1.51
CA GLY A 192 -17.82 -17.59 -0.56
C GLY A 192 -19.17 -17.90 -1.19
N ALA A 193 -20.11 -18.33 -0.35
CA ALA A 193 -21.46 -18.67 -0.78
C ALA A 193 -22.24 -17.48 -1.38
N SER A 194 -22.03 -16.27 -0.86
CA SER A 194 -22.81 -15.08 -1.24
C SER A 194 -21.95 -13.82 -1.45
N GLY A 195 -20.66 -14.00 -1.73
CA GLY A 195 -19.75 -12.89 -1.98
C GLY A 195 -18.27 -13.27 -1.92
N ILE A 196 -17.44 -12.38 -2.45
CA ILE A 196 -15.98 -12.44 -2.32
C ILE A 196 -15.64 -12.17 -0.85
N GLN A 197 -15.07 -13.18 -0.19
CA GLN A 197 -14.55 -13.06 1.17
C GLN A 197 -13.25 -12.25 1.11
N GLU A 198 -12.98 -11.46 2.16
CA GLU A 198 -11.83 -10.56 2.19
C GLU A 198 -10.55 -11.29 1.77
N SER A 199 -9.90 -10.72 0.76
CA SER A 199 -8.69 -11.22 0.15
C SER A 199 -7.61 -10.18 0.44
N PRO A 200 -6.63 -10.48 1.30
CA PRO A 200 -5.44 -9.65 1.40
C PRO A 200 -4.81 -9.60 0.01
N GLY A 201 -4.86 -8.45 -0.66
CA GLY A 201 -3.92 -8.20 -1.75
C GLY A 201 -2.53 -8.18 -1.12
N ALA A 202 -1.57 -8.92 -1.67
CA ALA A 202 -0.22 -8.96 -1.12
C ALA A 202 0.36 -7.52 -1.08
N GLY A 203 0.32 -6.95 0.12
CA GLY A 203 0.63 -5.58 0.48
C GLY A 203 0.14 -5.42 1.91
N ALA A 204 1.06 -5.34 2.86
CA ALA A 204 0.87 -5.32 4.31
C ALA A 204 -0.42 -4.60 4.81
N PRO A 205 -0.96 -4.98 6.00
CA PRO A 205 -2.19 -4.40 6.52
C PRO A 205 -2.16 -2.87 6.47
N PRO A 206 -3.27 -2.23 6.08
CA PRO A 206 -3.34 -0.78 6.06
C PRO A 206 -3.01 -0.27 7.46
N VAL A 207 -1.91 0.46 7.57
CA VAL A 207 -1.60 1.24 8.77
C VAL A 207 -2.81 2.15 8.97
N THR A 208 -3.51 2.01 10.09
CA THR A 208 -4.69 2.81 10.40
C THR A 208 -4.29 4.28 10.31
N LEU A 209 -4.78 5.00 9.28
CA LEU A 209 -4.65 6.45 9.24
C LEU A 209 -5.58 7.02 10.29
N THR A 210 -5.09 7.12 11.52
CA THR A 210 -5.73 7.93 12.56
C THR A 210 -5.67 9.36 12.05
N LYS A 211 -6.79 9.83 11.49
CA LYS A 211 -6.95 11.19 11.00
C LYS A 211 -6.49 12.16 12.11
N PRO A 212 -5.46 13.01 11.89
CA PRO A 212 -4.97 13.88 12.94
C PRO A 212 -6.09 14.81 13.40
N LYS A 213 -6.47 14.71 14.69
CA LYS A 213 -7.37 15.66 15.32
C LYS A 213 -6.55 16.91 15.65
N ALA A 214 -6.93 18.06 15.09
CA ALA A 214 -6.29 19.33 15.44
C ALA A 214 -6.52 19.64 16.93
N GLY A 215 -5.42 19.89 17.65
CA GLY A 215 -5.41 20.26 19.06
C GLY A 215 -3.99 20.23 19.63
N PRO A 216 -3.70 20.96 20.71
CA PRO A 216 -2.38 20.94 21.35
C PRO A 216 -2.09 19.54 21.91
N VAL A 217 -0.93 18.98 21.54
CA VAL A 217 -0.43 17.69 22.06
C VAL A 217 0.33 17.97 23.36
N PRO A 218 -0.09 17.45 24.53
CA PRO A 218 0.70 17.52 25.74
C PRO A 218 1.95 16.65 25.60
N PRO A 219 3.10 17.04 26.18
CA PRO A 219 4.29 16.20 26.17
C PRO A 219 3.99 14.84 26.83
N PRO A 220 4.55 13.74 26.31
CA PRO A 220 4.29 12.40 26.83
C PRO A 220 4.71 12.31 28.30
N ALA A 221 3.80 11.80 29.14
CA ALA A 221 4.11 11.47 30.52
C ALA A 221 5.26 10.45 30.58
N PRO A 222 6.16 10.53 31.57
CA PRO A 222 7.24 9.54 31.71
C PRO A 222 6.64 8.13 31.85
N ALA A 223 7.18 7.19 31.07
CA ALA A 223 6.73 5.81 31.05
C ALA A 223 6.82 5.18 32.46
N PRO A 224 5.84 4.38 32.89
CA PRO A 224 5.96 3.60 34.11
C PRO A 224 7.13 2.62 33.99
N ALA A 225 7.94 2.55 35.05
CA ALA A 225 9.10 1.67 35.11
C ALA A 225 8.68 0.20 34.86
N PRO A 226 9.49 -0.59 34.14
CA PRO A 226 9.20 -2.00 33.90
C PRO A 226 9.08 -2.76 35.24
N ALA A 227 8.03 -3.56 35.36
CA ALA A 227 7.84 -4.44 36.50
C ALA A 227 9.01 -5.45 36.59
N PRO A 228 9.50 -5.78 37.81
CA PRO A 228 10.58 -6.73 37.96
C PRO A 228 10.17 -8.11 37.42
N ALA A 229 11.10 -8.76 36.73
CA ALA A 229 10.89 -10.08 36.14
C ALA A 229 10.49 -11.12 37.21
N PRO A 230 9.54 -12.03 36.92
CA PRO A 230 9.20 -13.11 37.82
C PRO A 230 10.40 -14.05 38.01
N ALA A 231 10.65 -14.44 39.25
CA ALA A 231 11.72 -15.37 39.63
C ALA A 231 11.54 -16.73 38.90
N PRO A 232 12.65 -17.40 38.51
CA PRO A 232 12.57 -18.70 37.87
C PRO A 232 11.94 -19.74 38.81
N ALA A 233 10.99 -20.51 38.27
CA ALA A 233 10.34 -21.60 38.99
C ALA A 233 11.36 -22.69 39.34
N PRO A 234 11.26 -23.31 40.54
CA PRO A 234 12.14 -24.41 40.93
C PRO A 234 11.92 -25.65 40.04
N ALA A 235 13.03 -26.32 39.71
CA ALA A 235 13.07 -27.49 38.83
C ALA A 235 12.22 -28.66 39.37
N PRO A 236 11.60 -29.46 38.48
CA PRO A 236 10.81 -30.62 38.88
C PRO A 236 11.70 -31.73 39.46
N ALA A 237 11.22 -32.34 40.55
CA ALA A 237 11.87 -33.47 41.21
C ALA A 237 11.91 -34.72 40.30
N PRO A 238 12.92 -35.60 40.43
CA PRO A 238 13.03 -36.79 39.60
C PRO A 238 11.88 -37.77 39.84
N ALA A 239 11.28 -38.26 38.75
CA ALA A 239 10.29 -39.32 38.75
C ALA A 239 10.88 -40.63 39.28
N GLN A 240 10.21 -41.26 40.24
CA GLN A 240 10.44 -42.66 40.58
C GLN A 240 9.84 -43.54 39.48
N GLN A 241 10.67 -44.38 38.88
CA GLN A 241 10.28 -45.45 37.95
C GLN A 241 9.97 -46.74 38.74
N PRO A 242 9.19 -47.67 38.14
CA PRO A 242 8.29 -48.61 38.84
C PRO A 242 8.97 -49.72 39.65
#